data_AF-A0AAD0KHW1-F1
#
_entry.id   AF-A0AAD0KHW1-F1
#
_cell.length_a   1.000
_cell.length_b   1.000
_cell.length_c   1.000
_cell.angle_alpha   90.00
_cell.angle_beta   90.00
_cell.angle_gamma   90.00
#
_symmetry.space_group_name_H-M   'P 1'
#
loop_
_entity.id
_entity.type
_entity.pdbx_description
1 polymer ?
#
loop_
_entity_poly.entity_id
_entity_poly.type
_entity_poly.pdbx_seq_one_letter_code
_entity_poly.pdbx_strand_id
1 'polypeptide(L)'
;MKDTGMIRSLDSLGRIVVPAEIRMTRNIDIGDPIEFFVLDEKIIVLRKYTSTECTFCRSHDHVTYYKEQFICSSCLKEIVDPARMSQLPESREDFIVEAPEHNTSIRKSKTEEMCQRLEQAIEDHPYANQKELAEILGISQARVSQLKRKLSSTSKS
;
A
#
# COMPACT_ATOMS: atom_id res chain seq x y z
N MET A 1 10.09 33.42 -13.64
CA MET A 1 8.74 32.83 -13.84
C MET A 1 8.32 33.06 -15.27
N LYS A 2 7.64 32.11 -15.92
CA LYS A 2 6.94 32.38 -17.19
C LYS A 2 5.53 32.82 -16.84
N ASP A 3 5.17 34.05 -17.17
CA ASP A 3 3.81 34.52 -17.02
C ASP A 3 2.96 33.97 -18.16
N THR A 4 1.83 33.36 -17.82
CA THR A 4 0.90 32.79 -18.79
C THR A 4 -0.38 33.62 -18.91
N GLY A 5 -0.57 34.63 -18.05
CA GLY A 5 -1.78 35.46 -18.02
C GLY A 5 -3.09 34.70 -17.76
N MET A 6 -3.02 33.41 -17.39
CA MET A 6 -4.20 32.57 -17.18
C MET A 6 -4.77 32.77 -15.78
N ILE A 7 -6.02 33.24 -15.70
CA ILE A 7 -6.75 33.44 -14.45
C ILE A 7 -7.84 32.37 -14.33
N ARG A 8 -7.91 31.72 -13.16
CA ARG A 8 -8.97 30.76 -12.81
C ARG A 8 -9.47 31.06 -11.41
N SER A 9 -10.79 31.11 -11.27
CA SER A 9 -11.45 31.21 -9.97
C SER A 9 -11.48 29.85 -9.28
N LEU A 10 -11.56 29.87 -7.95
CA LEU A 10 -11.85 28.67 -7.17
C LEU A 10 -13.30 28.24 -7.39
N ASP A 11 -13.53 26.94 -7.32
CA ASP A 11 -14.89 26.42 -7.27
C ASP A 11 -15.50 26.54 -5.86
N SER A 12 -16.74 26.06 -5.70
CA SER A 12 -17.48 26.11 -4.43
C SER A 12 -16.83 25.29 -3.30
N LEU A 13 -15.88 24.41 -3.62
CA LEU A 13 -15.17 23.54 -2.67
C LEU A 13 -13.73 24.00 -2.44
N GLY A 14 -13.30 25.10 -3.05
CA GLY A 14 -11.93 25.61 -2.95
C GLY A 14 -10.92 24.87 -3.82
N ARG A 15 -11.36 24.14 -4.86
CA ARG A 15 -10.46 23.50 -5.83
C ARG A 15 -10.11 24.49 -6.94
N ILE A 16 -8.89 24.37 -7.48
CA ILE A 16 -8.44 25.10 -8.65
C ILE A 16 -8.37 24.18 -9.87
N VAL A 17 -8.85 24.65 -11.01
CA VAL A 17 -8.77 23.92 -12.28
C VAL A 17 -7.45 24.24 -12.98
N VAL A 18 -6.64 23.21 -13.24
CA VAL A 18 -5.42 23.35 -14.05
C VAL A 18 -5.79 23.34 -15.54
N PRO A 19 -5.48 24.40 -16.32
CA PRO A 19 -5.75 24.45 -17.76
C PRO A 19 -5.12 23.29 -18.53
N ALA A 20 -5.75 22.88 -19.63
CA ALA A 20 -5.32 21.73 -20.43
C ALA A 20 -3.91 21.92 -21.00
N GLU A 21 -3.55 23.14 -21.39
CA GLU A 21 -2.25 23.51 -21.93
C GLU A 21 -1.13 23.26 -20.92
N ILE A 22 -1.36 23.60 -19.65
CA ILE A 22 -0.40 23.35 -18.57
C ILE A 22 -0.29 21.86 -18.30
N ARG A 23 -1.42 21.13 -18.28
CA ARG A 23 -1.42 19.67 -18.09
C ARG A 23 -0.62 18.95 -19.16
N MET A 24 -0.80 19.30 -20.43
CA MET A 24 -0.05 18.73 -21.55
C MET A 24 1.45 19.07 -21.45
N THR A 25 1.78 20.35 -21.21
CA THR A 25 3.20 20.78 -21.16
C THR A 25 3.94 20.21 -19.95
N ARG A 26 3.23 19.92 -18.85
CA ARG A 26 3.79 19.37 -17.61
C ARG A 26 3.55 17.87 -17.44
N ASN A 27 2.96 17.22 -18.44
CA ASN A 27 2.64 15.79 -18.45
C ASN A 27 1.90 15.35 -17.17
N ILE A 28 0.84 16.10 -16.83
CA ILE A 28 -0.04 15.87 -15.68
C ILE A 28 -1.33 15.26 -16.18
N ASP A 29 -1.55 13.99 -15.84
CA ASP A 29 -2.73 13.22 -16.21
C ASP A 29 -3.78 13.21 -15.08
N ILE A 30 -4.98 12.75 -15.42
CA ILE A 30 -6.07 12.63 -14.45
C ILE A 30 -5.69 11.56 -13.42
N GLY A 31 -5.68 11.93 -12.14
CA GLY A 31 -5.29 11.05 -11.03
C GLY A 31 -3.83 11.16 -10.63
N ASP A 32 -3.01 11.92 -11.36
CA ASP A 32 -1.62 12.17 -10.96
C ASP A 32 -1.55 12.93 -9.62
N PRO A 33 -0.71 12.48 -8.67
CA PRO A 33 -0.47 13.22 -7.45
C PRO A 33 0.31 14.51 -7.75
N ILE A 34 -0.11 15.61 -7.14
CA ILE A 34 0.52 16.93 -7.23
C ILE A 34 0.97 17.36 -5.84
N GLU A 35 2.21 17.80 -5.76
CA GLU A 35 2.81 18.36 -4.57
C GLU A 35 2.65 19.89 -4.56
N PHE A 36 2.28 20.42 -3.39
CA PHE A 36 2.07 21.84 -3.16
C PHE A 36 3.26 22.41 -2.36
N PHE A 37 3.84 23.48 -2.87
CA PHE A 37 4.86 24.26 -2.17
C PHE A 37 4.36 25.69 -1.99
N VAL A 38 4.66 26.28 -0.83
CA VAL A 38 4.39 27.68 -0.53
C VAL A 38 5.72 28.39 -0.49
N LEU A 39 5.96 29.30 -1.44
CA LEU A 39 7.21 30.06 -1.52
C LEU A 39 7.17 31.28 -0.59
N ASP A 40 6.03 31.96 -0.56
CA ASP A 40 5.71 33.09 0.31
C ASP A 40 4.17 33.19 0.50
N GLU A 41 3.69 34.25 1.16
CA GLU A 41 2.26 34.46 1.44
C GLU A 41 1.37 34.59 0.19
N LYS A 42 1.96 34.84 -0.99
CA LYS A 42 1.23 35.14 -2.23
C LYS A 42 1.43 34.07 -3.31
N ILE A 43 2.50 33.28 -3.23
CA ILE A 43 2.92 32.38 -4.30
C ILE A 43 2.83 30.92 -3.86
N ILE A 44 1.94 30.18 -4.52
CA ILE A 44 1.86 28.72 -4.47
C ILE A 44 2.52 28.15 -5.72
N VAL A 45 3.37 27.14 -5.53
CA VAL A 45 4.05 26.41 -6.60
C VAL A 45 3.54 24.98 -6.62
N LEU A 46 3.16 24.50 -7.80
CA LEU A 46 2.68 23.13 -8.02
C LEU A 46 3.74 22.33 -8.75
N ARG A 47 4.00 21.11 -8.29
CA ARG A 47 4.91 20.16 -8.94
C ARG A 47 4.25 18.79 -9.07
N LYS A 48 4.48 18.09 -10.19
CA LYS A 48 4.13 16.67 -10.27
C LYS A 48 4.87 15.90 -9.18
N TYR A 49 4.12 15.24 -8.30
CA TYR A 49 4.71 14.45 -7.24
C TYR A 49 5.48 13.31 -7.88
N THR A 50 6.76 13.21 -7.50
CA THR A 50 7.60 12.10 -7.88
C THR A 50 7.93 11.37 -6.60
N SER A 51 7.51 10.12 -6.49
CA SER A 51 7.86 9.29 -5.34
C SER A 51 9.38 9.19 -5.25
N THR A 52 9.94 9.58 -4.11
CA THR A 52 11.37 9.37 -3.81
C THR A 52 11.65 7.93 -3.36
N GLU A 53 10.64 7.07 -3.43
CA GLU A 53 10.73 5.67 -3.07
C GLU A 53 11.49 4.87 -4.13
N CYS A 54 12.19 3.83 -3.70
CA CYS A 54 12.81 2.89 -4.60
C CYS A 54 11.76 2.22 -5.50
N THR A 55 11.97 2.24 -6.82
CA THR A 55 11.10 1.62 -7.82
C THR A 55 10.85 0.12 -7.56
N PHE A 56 11.79 -0.56 -6.90
CA PHE A 56 11.71 -2.00 -6.65
C PHE A 56 11.06 -2.37 -5.32
N CYS A 57 11.50 -1.76 -4.22
CA CYS A 57 11.09 -2.14 -2.86
C CYS A 57 10.25 -1.08 -2.14
N ARG A 58 10.03 0.08 -2.75
CA ARG A 58 9.31 1.23 -2.17
C ARG A 58 9.90 1.77 -0.86
N SER A 59 11.17 1.45 -0.58
CA SER A 59 11.90 2.05 0.53
C SER A 59 12.33 3.48 0.21
N HIS A 60 12.35 4.35 1.21
CA HIS A 60 12.88 5.72 1.14
C HIS A 60 14.35 5.81 1.61
N ASP A 61 14.96 4.70 2.04
CA ASP A 61 16.30 4.70 2.62
C ASP A 61 17.39 4.61 1.55
N HIS A 62 18.36 5.55 1.62
CA HIS A 62 19.54 5.58 0.76
C HIS A 62 19.21 5.43 -0.73
N VAL A 63 18.21 6.19 -1.19
CA VAL A 63 17.69 6.13 -2.56
C VAL A 63 18.50 7.04 -3.47
N THR A 64 18.98 6.46 -4.57
CA THR A 64 19.77 7.13 -5.60
C THR A 64 18.92 7.31 -6.85
N TYR A 65 19.04 8.46 -7.50
CA TYR A 65 18.35 8.74 -8.76
C TYR A 65 19.20 8.28 -9.96
N TYR A 66 18.65 7.39 -10.78
CA TYR A 66 19.29 6.88 -11.99
C TYR A 66 18.27 6.67 -13.10
N LYS A 67 18.50 7.25 -14.28
CA LYS A 67 17.61 7.15 -15.47
C LYS A 67 16.13 7.35 -15.13
N GLU A 68 15.79 8.44 -14.46
CA GLU A 68 14.40 8.79 -14.10
C GLU A 68 13.72 7.85 -13.10
N GLN A 69 14.50 6.96 -12.48
CA GLN A 69 14.04 6.04 -11.46
C GLN A 69 14.83 6.26 -10.17
N PHE A 70 14.17 6.02 -9.05
CA PHE A 70 14.76 6.06 -7.73
C PHE A 70 15.08 4.62 -7.31
N ILE A 71 16.33 4.34 -6.92
CA ILE A 71 16.78 2.98 -6.58
C ILE A 71 17.56 3.05 -5.27
N CYS A 72 17.13 2.30 -4.25
CA CYS A 72 17.85 2.22 -2.98
C CYS A 72 19.14 1.41 -3.10
N SER A 73 20.07 1.67 -2.19
CA SER A 73 21.38 1.00 -2.14
C SER A 73 21.29 -0.53 -2.00
N SER A 74 20.23 -1.09 -1.40
CA SER A 74 20.02 -2.54 -1.32
C SER A 74 19.65 -3.13 -2.68
N CYS A 75 18.63 -2.58 -3.35
CA CYS A 75 18.24 -3.04 -4.69
C CYS A 75 19.35 -2.82 -5.71
N LEU A 76 20.14 -1.74 -5.59
CA LEU A 76 21.29 -1.53 -6.46
C LEU A 76 22.34 -2.64 -6.31
N LYS A 77 22.62 -3.10 -5.08
CA LYS A 77 23.55 -4.21 -4.82
C LYS A 77 23.03 -5.54 -5.37
N GLU A 78 21.72 -5.79 -5.25
CA GLU A 78 21.07 -6.98 -5.80
C GLU A 78 21.14 -7.02 -7.33
N ILE A 79 21.04 -5.87 -8.00
CA ILE A 79 21.15 -5.78 -9.47
C ILE A 79 22.59 -6.02 -9.94
N VAL A 80 23.58 -5.57 -9.17
CA VAL A 80 25.00 -5.68 -9.54
C VAL A 80 25.53 -7.10 -9.32
N ASP A 81 25.02 -7.84 -8.33
CA ASP A 81 25.49 -9.19 -8.02
C ASP A 81 24.33 -10.16 -7.72
N PRO A 82 23.70 -10.75 -8.76
CA PRO A 82 22.57 -11.66 -8.60
C PRO A 82 22.95 -13.01 -7.94
N ALA A 83 24.23 -13.26 -7.63
CA ALA A 83 24.70 -14.54 -7.07
C ALA A 83 24.53 -14.66 -5.55
N ARG A 84 24.11 -13.62 -4.82
CA ARG A 84 23.93 -13.62 -3.35
C ARG A 84 22.57 -14.16 -2.86
N MET A 85 21.92 -15.01 -3.63
CA MET A 85 20.58 -15.52 -3.32
C MET A 85 20.56 -16.71 -2.34
N SER A 86 21.68 -17.09 -1.73
CA SER A 86 21.79 -18.38 -1.02
C SER A 86 21.86 -18.36 0.50
N GLN A 87 21.99 -17.22 1.20
CA GLN A 87 22.02 -17.25 2.68
C GLN A 87 21.43 -15.98 3.31
N LEU A 88 20.18 -16.05 3.77
CA LEU A 88 19.74 -15.28 4.93
C LEU A 88 19.71 -16.23 6.15
N PRO A 89 20.21 -15.81 7.32
CA PRO A 89 20.09 -16.58 8.54
C PRO A 89 18.67 -16.47 9.11
N GLU A 90 18.08 -17.63 9.39
CA GLU A 90 16.92 -17.85 10.25
C GLU A 90 17.29 -17.51 11.70
N SER A 91 16.87 -16.36 12.22
CA SER A 91 16.52 -16.14 13.65
C SER A 91 16.42 -14.65 13.94
N ARG A 92 15.18 -14.17 14.07
CA ARG A 92 14.87 -12.94 14.80
C ARG A 92 14.18 -13.37 16.08
N GLU A 93 14.89 -13.27 17.19
CA GLU A 93 14.27 -13.14 18.52
C GLU A 93 14.19 -11.66 18.86
N ASP A 94 13.08 -11.32 19.50
CA ASP A 94 12.47 -10.01 19.61
C ASP A 94 13.25 -8.98 20.43
N PHE A 95 13.30 -7.73 19.96
CA PHE A 95 13.10 -6.57 20.82
C PHE A 95 12.20 -5.55 20.11
N ILE A 96 11.08 -5.29 20.77
CA ILE A 96 9.91 -4.53 20.32
C ILE A 96 10.16 -3.03 20.51
N VAL A 97 10.02 -2.21 19.44
CA VAL A 97 9.44 -0.86 19.54
C VAL A 97 8.65 -0.52 18.25
N GLU A 98 7.32 -0.59 18.40
CA GLU A 98 6.19 0.01 17.68
C GLU A 98 6.26 0.42 16.18
N ALA A 99 5.50 -0.36 15.38
CA ALA A 99 4.66 -0.04 14.21
C ALA A 99 5.29 0.40 12.86
N PRO A 100 4.67 0.08 11.71
CA PRO A 100 3.84 -1.07 11.33
C PRO A 100 4.39 -1.79 10.07
N GLU A 101 4.70 -3.09 10.17
CA GLU A 101 5.35 -3.83 9.08
C GLU A 101 4.36 -4.45 8.07
N HIS A 102 4.62 -4.21 6.79
CA HIS A 102 4.02 -4.96 5.69
C HIS A 102 5.10 -5.81 5.02
N ASN A 103 5.24 -7.06 5.46
CA ASN A 103 6.12 -8.05 4.81
C ASN A 103 5.29 -9.01 3.94
N THR A 104 5.82 -9.36 2.77
CA THR A 104 5.26 -10.34 1.83
C THR A 104 6.17 -11.54 1.78
N SER A 105 5.96 -12.49 2.69
CA SER A 105 6.31 -13.90 2.50
C SER A 105 5.02 -14.60 2.09
N ILE A 106 5.04 -15.36 0.98
CA ILE A 106 3.98 -16.30 0.50
C ILE A 106 2.69 -16.17 1.32
N ARG A 107 1.90 -15.12 1.06
CA ARG A 107 0.74 -14.83 1.91
C ARG A 107 -0.31 -15.88 1.57
N LYS A 108 -0.36 -17.00 2.31
CA LYS A 108 -1.64 -17.69 2.54
C LYS A 108 -2.64 -16.58 2.75
N SER A 109 -3.62 -16.47 1.87
CA SER A 109 -4.43 -15.26 1.81
C SER A 109 -4.96 -15.01 3.23
N LYS A 110 -5.03 -13.78 3.73
CA LYS A 110 -5.61 -13.50 5.07
C LYS A 110 -6.99 -14.17 5.27
N THR A 111 -7.64 -14.59 4.18
CA THR A 111 -8.86 -15.39 4.18
C THR A 111 -8.64 -16.87 4.51
N GLU A 112 -7.56 -17.52 4.05
CA GLU A 112 -7.21 -18.91 4.37
C GLU A 112 -6.88 -19.10 5.86
N GLU A 113 -6.11 -18.17 6.43
CA GLU A 113 -5.79 -18.18 7.86
C GLU A 113 -7.05 -18.01 8.73
N MET A 114 -7.97 -17.13 8.29
CA MET A 114 -9.26 -16.96 8.96
C MET A 114 -10.21 -18.15 8.78
N CYS A 115 -10.13 -18.88 7.67
CA CYS A 115 -10.86 -20.14 7.49
C CYS A 115 -10.35 -21.20 8.48
N GLN A 116 -9.04 -21.32 8.66
CA GLN A 116 -8.44 -22.28 9.60
C GLN A 116 -8.83 -21.97 11.05
N ARG A 117 -8.81 -20.69 11.45
CA ARG A 117 -9.26 -20.27 12.79
C ARG A 117 -10.76 -20.51 13.00
N LEU A 118 -11.57 -20.37 11.95
CA LEU A 118 -13.00 -20.69 12.03
C LEU A 118 -13.25 -22.19 12.17
N GLU A 119 -12.48 -23.02 11.47
CA GLU A 119 -12.58 -24.48 11.57
C GLU A 119 -12.22 -24.97 12.98
N GLN A 120 -11.14 -24.44 13.56
CA GLN A 120 -10.75 -24.71 14.94
C GLN A 120 -11.82 -24.25 15.95
N ALA A 121 -12.42 -23.06 15.75
CA ALA A 121 -13.50 -22.58 16.63
C ALA A 121 -14.79 -23.41 16.53
N ILE A 122 -15.04 -24.09 15.40
CA ILE A 122 -16.18 -25.01 15.24
C ILE A 122 -15.88 -26.33 15.96
N GLU A 123 -14.62 -26.77 15.97
CA GLU A 123 -14.17 -27.98 16.67
C GLU A 123 -14.19 -27.80 18.19
N ASP A 124 -13.69 -26.67 18.70
CA ASP A 124 -13.68 -26.34 20.12
C ASP A 124 -15.09 -26.07 20.69
N HIS A 125 -16.01 -25.61 19.83
CA HIS A 125 -17.39 -25.26 20.22
C HIS A 125 -18.43 -25.79 19.21
N PRO A 126 -18.74 -27.10 19.24
CA PRO A 126 -19.59 -27.76 18.24
C PRO A 126 -21.05 -27.30 18.27
N TYR A 127 -21.51 -26.70 19.37
CA TYR A 127 -22.88 -26.18 19.53
C TYR A 127 -22.99 -24.66 19.36
N ALA A 128 -21.89 -23.95 19.10
CA ALA A 128 -21.91 -22.50 18.98
C ALA A 128 -22.64 -22.06 17.71
N ASN A 129 -23.57 -21.11 17.87
CA ASN A 129 -24.26 -20.51 16.74
C ASN A 129 -23.31 -19.54 15.98
N GLN A 130 -23.70 -19.09 14.80
CA GLN A 130 -22.87 -18.14 14.02
C GLN A 130 -22.58 -16.87 14.83
N LYS A 131 -23.49 -16.51 15.75
CA LYS A 131 -23.35 -15.34 16.63
C LYS A 131 -22.17 -15.42 17.57
N GLU A 132 -22.14 -16.50 18.31
CA GLU A 132 -21.10 -16.84 19.27
C GLU A 132 -19.75 -17.04 18.58
N LEU A 133 -19.72 -17.72 17.42
CA LEU A 133 -18.48 -17.89 16.65
C LEU A 133 -17.88 -16.56 16.18
N ALA A 134 -18.72 -15.58 15.83
CA ALA A 134 -18.22 -14.27 15.43
C ALA A 134 -17.69 -13.46 16.62
N GLU A 135 -18.32 -13.58 17.80
CA GLU A 135 -17.82 -12.96 19.04
C GLU A 135 -16.48 -13.57 19.48
N ILE A 136 -16.34 -14.90 19.41
CA ILE A 136 -15.11 -15.63 19.75
C ILE A 136 -13.96 -15.26 18.80
N LEU A 137 -14.25 -15.15 17.50
CA LEU A 137 -13.24 -14.85 16.48
C LEU A 137 -13.00 -13.35 16.28
N GLY A 138 -13.77 -12.48 16.94
CA GLY A 138 -13.67 -11.03 16.79
C GLY A 138 -14.02 -10.53 15.37
N ILE A 139 -14.91 -11.24 14.66
CA ILE A 139 -15.33 -10.91 13.29
C ILE A 139 -16.86 -10.75 13.20
N SER A 140 -17.37 -10.24 12.07
CA SER A 140 -18.81 -10.06 11.90
C SER A 140 -19.54 -11.35 11.55
N GLN A 141 -20.82 -11.42 11.91
CA GLN A 141 -21.75 -12.52 11.59
C GLN A 141 -21.76 -12.87 10.09
N ALA A 142 -21.84 -11.84 9.26
CA ALA A 142 -21.84 -11.99 7.80
C ALA A 142 -20.51 -12.58 7.30
N ARG A 143 -19.39 -12.26 7.96
CA ARG A 143 -18.06 -12.79 7.61
C ARG A 143 -17.94 -14.28 7.97
N VAL A 144 -18.45 -14.70 9.13
CA VAL A 144 -18.53 -16.13 9.50
C VAL A 144 -19.33 -16.93 8.47
N SER A 145 -20.50 -16.42 8.04
CA SER A 145 -21.34 -17.06 7.01
C SER A 145 -20.64 -17.18 5.65
N GLN A 146 -19.84 -16.19 5.25
CA GLN A 146 -19.04 -16.26 4.02
C GLN A 146 -17.91 -17.29 4.11
N LEU A 147 -17.21 -17.36 5.25
CA LEU A 147 -16.11 -18.30 5.48
C LEU A 147 -16.62 -19.75 5.56
N LYS A 148 -17.74 -20.00 6.26
CA LYS A 148 -18.42 -21.32 6.27
C LYS A 148 -18.79 -21.81 4.85
N ARG A 149 -19.30 -20.90 4.00
CA ARG A 149 -19.61 -21.24 2.59
C ARG A 149 -18.37 -21.61 1.80
N LYS A 150 -17.26 -20.89 1.97
CA LYS A 150 -15.99 -21.21 1.32
C LYS A 150 -15.43 -22.56 1.76
N LEU A 151 -15.47 -22.89 3.05
CA LEU A 151 -15.07 -24.21 3.56
C LEU A 151 -15.91 -25.34 2.93
N SER A 152 -17.23 -25.15 2.83
CA SER A 152 -18.11 -26.14 2.19
C SER A 152 -17.85 -26.33 0.69
N SER A 153 -17.44 -25.29 -0.04
CA SER A 153 -17.09 -25.40 -1.46
C SER A 153 -15.77 -26.13 -1.70
N THR A 154 -14.80 -26.00 -0.79
CA THR A 154 -13.49 -26.67 -0.90
C THR A 154 -13.58 -28.17 -0.59
N SER A 155 -14.54 -28.60 0.24
CA SER A 155 -14.76 -30.02 0.58
C SER A 155 -15.46 -30.86 -0.51
N LYS A 156 -15.93 -30.24 -1.60
CA LYS A 156 -16.66 -30.89 -2.71
C LYS A 156 -15.84 -31.01 -4.00
N SER A 157 -14.54 -30.70 -3.97
CA SER A 157 -13.60 -30.89 -5.07
C SER A 157 -12.58 -31.98 -4.75
#